data_AF-A0A1Q5A8B4-F1
#
_entry.id   AF-A0A1Q5A8B4-F1
#
_cell.length_a   1.000
_cell.length_b   1.000
_cell.length_c   1.000
_cell.angle_alpha   90.00
_cell.angle_beta   90.00
_cell.angle_gamma   90.00
#
_symmetry.space_group_name_H-M   'P 1'
#
loop_
_entity.id
_entity.type
_entity.pdbx_description
1 polymer ?
#
loop_
_entity_poly.entity_id
_entity_poly.type
_entity_poly.pdbx_seq_one_letter_code
_entity_poly.pdbx_strand_id
1 'polypeptide(L)'
;MQVLGNLRWWNATPFLPHLRFLREITKNPHLIDDWLLITPHYQDAHRGTSASVRGSIPLALSKRTRRRVQIFGYISDVKHRDAARRIARAIPPTSDPVTEEFSRERRGAVLLYPVIEEEPSAVMRNGEVAPGHVAMVFSLVAPASAVGAGRAPITFSPIDKSRSDSPIVDTTA
;
A
#
# COMPACT_ATOMS: atom_id res chain seq x y z
N MET A 1 10.90 6.06 -5.60
CA MET A 1 9.71 6.71 -5.00
C MET A 1 9.16 7.93 -5.77
N GLN A 2 9.77 8.35 -6.89
CA GLN A 2 9.28 9.47 -7.70
C GLN A 2 7.84 9.26 -8.20
N VAL A 3 7.47 8.03 -8.55
CA VAL A 3 6.12 7.65 -9.00
C VAL A 3 5.04 8.09 -8.01
N LEU A 4 5.14 7.73 -6.73
CA LEU A 4 4.13 8.13 -5.71
C LEU A 4 4.09 9.65 -5.49
N GLY A 5 5.20 10.34 -5.72
CA GLY A 5 5.27 11.80 -5.66
C GLY A 5 4.55 12.51 -6.82
N ASN A 6 4.37 11.81 -7.94
CA ASN A 6 3.74 12.34 -9.15
C ASN A 6 2.25 11.98 -9.26
N LEU A 7 1.72 11.20 -8.31
CA LEU A 7 0.31 10.86 -8.27
C LEU A 7 -0.53 12.05 -7.78
N ARG A 8 -1.66 12.28 -8.43
CA ARG A 8 -2.69 13.19 -7.93
C ARG A 8 -3.48 12.47 -6.83
N TRP A 9 -3.23 12.83 -5.58
CA TRP A 9 -3.98 12.33 -4.44
C TRP A 9 -5.31 13.07 -4.32
N TRP A 10 -6.40 12.33 -4.15
CA TRP A 10 -7.69 12.92 -3.81
C TRP A 10 -7.62 13.68 -2.47
N ASN A 11 -7.05 13.04 -1.44
CA ASN A 11 -6.70 13.68 -0.17
C ASN A 11 -5.29 13.23 0.22
N ALA A 12 -4.31 14.13 0.07
CA ALA A 12 -2.91 13.81 0.35
C ALA A 12 -2.61 13.78 1.86
N THR A 13 -3.38 14.47 2.69
CA THR A 13 -3.03 14.74 4.10
C THR A 13 -2.70 13.48 4.91
N PRO A 14 -3.50 12.39 4.86
CA PRO A 14 -3.17 11.16 5.59
C PRO A 14 -1.92 10.48 5.05
N PHE A 15 -1.58 10.66 3.78
CA PHE A 15 -0.48 9.97 3.11
C PHE A 15 0.84 10.74 3.15
N LEU A 16 0.82 12.07 3.30
CA LEU A 16 2.04 12.91 3.26
C LEU A 16 3.13 12.47 4.25
N PRO A 17 2.83 12.11 5.52
CA PRO A 17 3.85 11.59 6.45
C PRO A 17 4.47 10.29 5.95
N HIS A 18 3.66 9.37 5.43
CA HIS A 18 4.14 8.12 4.83
C HIS A 18 5.01 8.38 3.59
N LEU A 19 4.60 9.29 2.70
CA LEU A 19 5.39 9.66 1.53
C LEU A 19 6.75 10.27 1.92
N ARG A 20 6.80 11.07 2.98
CA ARG A 20 8.06 11.61 3.51
C ARG A 20 8.97 10.50 4.00
N PHE A 21 8.47 9.60 4.85
CA PHE A 21 9.21 8.44 5.34
C PHE A 21 9.75 7.59 4.18
N LEU A 22 8.89 7.25 3.20
CA LEU A 22 9.28 6.46 2.03
C LEU A 22 10.38 7.15 1.20
N ARG A 23 10.32 8.49 1.07
CA ARG A 23 11.38 9.26 0.41
C ARG A 23 12.69 9.23 1.20
N GLU A 24 12.64 9.31 2.52
CA GLU A 24 13.84 9.26 3.38
C GLU A 24 14.54 7.91 3.28
N ILE A 25 13.81 6.81 3.43
CA ILE A 25 14.42 5.47 3.32
C ILE A 25 14.96 5.21 1.91
N THR A 26 14.29 5.71 0.87
CA THR A 26 14.75 5.54 -0.53
C THR A 26 16.02 6.32 -0.84
N LYS A 27 16.30 7.42 -0.12
CA LYS A 27 17.54 8.20 -0.30
C LYS A 27 18.76 7.51 0.31
N ASN A 28 18.55 6.55 1.23
CA ASN A 28 19.62 5.84 1.89
C ASN A 28 19.73 4.42 1.31
N PRO A 29 20.74 4.12 0.47
CA PRO A 29 20.90 2.79 -0.13
C PRO A 29 21.20 1.69 0.91
N HIS A 30 21.54 2.04 2.15
CA HIS A 30 21.71 1.07 3.23
C HIS A 30 20.38 0.62 3.85
N LEU A 31 19.27 1.31 3.57
CA LEU A 31 17.95 1.00 4.13
C LEU A 31 17.04 0.25 3.16
N ILE A 32 17.23 0.43 1.84
CA ILE A 32 16.41 -0.24 0.84
C ILE A 32 17.17 -0.43 -0.47
N ASP A 33 17.15 -1.68 -0.97
CA ASP A 33 17.73 -2.04 -2.26
C ASP A 33 16.68 -1.99 -3.37
N ASP A 34 15.50 -2.57 -3.11
CA ASP A 34 14.43 -2.71 -4.10
C ASP A 34 13.02 -2.77 -3.47
N TRP A 35 12.02 -2.77 -4.35
CA TRP A 35 10.62 -2.98 -4.02
C TRP A 35 10.07 -4.14 -4.86
N LEU A 36 9.46 -5.12 -4.23
CA LEU A 36 8.72 -6.17 -4.93
C LEU A 36 7.26 -5.72 -5.12
N LEU A 37 6.79 -5.72 -6.36
CA LEU A 37 5.39 -5.48 -6.70
C LEU A 37 4.63 -6.81 -6.70
N ILE A 38 3.55 -6.86 -5.93
CA ILE A 38 2.69 -8.02 -5.76
C ILE A 38 1.31 -7.65 -6.28
N THR A 39 0.85 -8.36 -7.31
CA THR A 39 -0.51 -8.25 -7.85
C THR A 39 -1.25 -9.55 -7.53
N PRO A 40 -2.20 -9.56 -6.59
CA PRO A 40 -2.94 -10.78 -6.30
C PRO A 40 -3.76 -11.24 -7.50
N HIS A 41 -3.72 -12.53 -7.82
CA HIS A 41 -4.51 -13.13 -8.90
C HIS A 41 -5.48 -14.18 -8.35
N TYR A 42 -6.54 -14.44 -9.12
CA TYR A 42 -7.44 -15.57 -8.86
C TYR A 42 -6.74 -16.87 -9.22
N GLN A 43 -6.87 -17.89 -8.37
CA GLN A 43 -6.35 -19.23 -8.65
C GLN A 43 -7.07 -19.89 -9.83
N ASP A 44 -8.35 -19.56 -10.00
CA ASP A 44 -9.18 -20.02 -11.11
C ASP A 44 -9.48 -18.83 -12.03
N ALA A 45 -8.91 -18.87 -13.24
CA ALA A 45 -9.09 -17.84 -14.26
C ALA A 45 -10.56 -17.66 -14.68
N HIS A 46 -11.41 -18.67 -14.48
CA HIS A 46 -12.84 -18.61 -14.83
C HIS A 46 -13.70 -17.96 -13.75
N ARG A 47 -13.20 -17.84 -12.51
CA ARG A 47 -13.91 -17.18 -11.41
C ARG A 47 -13.54 -15.70 -11.24
N GLY A 48 -12.45 -15.27 -11.87
CA GLY A 48 -11.89 -13.94 -11.73
C GLY A 48 -12.19 -13.04 -12.92
N THR A 49 -12.34 -11.75 -12.66
CA THR A 49 -12.24 -10.74 -13.73
C THR A 49 -10.78 -10.27 -13.83
N SER A 50 -10.22 -10.29 -15.03
CA SER A 50 -8.92 -9.70 -15.31
C SER A 50 -8.97 -8.84 -16.56
N ALA A 51 -8.20 -7.77 -16.58
CA ALA A 51 -8.09 -6.89 -17.74
C ALA A 51 -6.73 -6.20 -17.77
N SER A 52 -6.27 -5.83 -18.96
CA SER A 52 -5.14 -4.93 -19.13
C SER A 52 -5.54 -3.48 -18.88
N VAL A 53 -4.66 -2.71 -18.26
CA VAL A 53 -4.81 -1.26 -18.07
C VAL A 53 -3.68 -0.56 -18.81
N ARG A 54 -4.00 0.15 -19.91
CA ARG A 54 -3.02 0.78 -20.82
C ARG A 54 -1.92 -0.17 -21.31
N GLY A 55 -2.29 -1.34 -21.84
CA GLY A 55 -1.31 -2.30 -22.36
C GLY A 55 -0.46 -2.99 -21.29
N SER A 56 -0.84 -2.91 -20.01
CA SER A 56 -0.24 -3.76 -18.98
C SER A 56 -0.51 -5.25 -19.26
N ILE A 57 0.23 -6.12 -18.58
CA ILE A 57 -0.23 -7.50 -18.41
C ILE A 57 -1.65 -7.52 -17.80
N PRO A 58 -2.46 -8.54 -18.05
CA PRO A 58 -3.77 -8.65 -17.42
C PRO A 58 -3.65 -8.65 -15.91
N LEU A 59 -4.33 -7.70 -15.25
CA LEU A 59 -4.38 -7.60 -13.81
C LEU A 59 -5.74 -8.07 -13.31
N ALA A 60 -5.77 -8.77 -12.18
CA ALA A 60 -7.04 -9.12 -11.54
C ALA A 60 -7.75 -7.85 -11.07
N LEU A 61 -9.01 -7.67 -11.50
CA LEU A 61 -9.83 -6.54 -11.12
C LEU A 61 -10.64 -6.86 -9.88
N SER A 62 -10.54 -6.01 -8.86
CA SER A 62 -11.35 -6.10 -7.65
C SER A 62 -12.55 -5.18 -7.77
N LYS A 63 -13.77 -5.76 -7.84
CA LYS A 63 -14.99 -4.95 -7.78
C LYS A 63 -15.27 -4.51 -6.34
N ARG A 64 -15.31 -3.21 -6.08
CA ARG A 64 -15.62 -2.65 -4.76
C ARG A 64 -16.37 -1.33 -4.89
N THR A 65 -17.44 -1.19 -4.10
CA THR A 65 -18.11 0.10 -3.91
C THR A 65 -17.51 0.82 -2.71
N ARG A 66 -17.36 2.15 -2.80
CA ARG A 66 -16.89 2.97 -1.68
C ARG A 66 -17.94 3.00 -0.56
N ARG A 67 -17.51 2.93 0.70
CA ARG A 67 -18.41 2.91 1.87
C ARG A 67 -18.90 4.31 2.26
N ARG A 68 -18.08 5.31 1.98
CA ARG A 68 -18.38 6.75 2.01
C ARG A 68 -17.89 7.31 0.69
N VAL A 69 -18.34 8.49 0.27
CA VAL A 69 -18.07 9.10 -1.05
C VAL A 69 -16.60 8.93 -1.53
N GLN A 70 -15.63 8.83 -0.62
CA GLN A 70 -14.20 8.94 -0.92
C GLN A 70 -13.33 7.77 -0.43
N ILE A 71 -13.88 6.75 0.25
CA ILE A 71 -13.05 5.70 0.90
C ILE A 71 -13.60 4.30 0.58
N PHE A 72 -12.73 3.45 0.03
CA PHE A 72 -13.01 2.02 -0.09
C PHE A 72 -13.00 1.35 1.28
N GLY A 73 -13.84 0.33 1.47
CA GLY A 73 -13.69 -0.59 2.60
C GLY A 73 -12.39 -1.40 2.50
N TYR A 74 -12.26 -2.44 3.33
CA TYR A 74 -11.13 -3.37 3.22
C TYR A 74 -11.03 -3.96 1.81
N ILE A 75 -9.94 -3.62 1.10
CA ILE A 75 -9.61 -4.15 -0.23
C ILE A 75 -8.67 -5.34 -0.11
N SER A 76 -7.63 -5.22 0.71
CA SER A 76 -6.63 -6.28 0.87
C SER A 76 -7.13 -7.41 1.76
N ASP A 77 -6.83 -8.63 1.34
CA ASP A 77 -7.02 -9.86 2.12
C ASP A 77 -5.86 -10.02 3.12
N VAL A 78 -6.12 -10.66 4.27
CA VAL A 78 -5.12 -10.98 5.30
C VAL A 78 -3.95 -11.74 4.68
N LYS A 79 -4.23 -12.77 3.86
CA LYS A 79 -3.18 -13.61 3.27
C LYS A 79 -2.21 -12.82 2.38
N HIS A 80 -2.71 -11.82 1.65
CA HIS A 80 -1.85 -10.97 0.81
C HIS A 80 -1.02 -10.02 1.67
N ARG A 81 -1.60 -9.48 2.74
CA ARG A 81 -0.89 -8.61 3.68
C ARG A 81 0.25 -9.35 4.38
N ASP A 82 0.01 -10.59 4.81
CA ASP A 82 1.01 -11.39 5.51
C ASP A 82 2.17 -11.75 4.59
N ALA A 83 1.90 -12.14 3.34
CA ALA A 83 2.95 -12.35 2.34
C ALA A 83 3.81 -11.09 2.14
N ALA A 84 3.19 -9.91 1.95
CA ALA A 84 3.92 -8.66 1.79
C ALA A 84 4.76 -8.29 3.03
N ARG A 85 4.21 -8.50 4.24
CA ARG A 85 4.93 -8.31 5.51
C ARG A 85 6.11 -9.26 5.63
N ARG A 86 5.93 -10.52 5.25
CA ARG A 86 6.97 -11.54 5.31
C ARG A 86 8.11 -11.25 4.32
N ILE A 87 7.79 -10.84 3.10
CA ILE A 87 8.78 -10.43 2.09
C ILE A 87 9.67 -9.29 2.60
N ALA A 88 9.06 -8.34 3.31
CA ALA A 88 9.75 -7.23 3.96
C ALA A 88 10.37 -7.59 5.34
N ARG A 89 10.33 -8.87 5.74
CA ARG A 89 10.78 -9.41 7.05
C ARG A 89 10.15 -8.77 8.28
N ALA A 90 8.95 -8.22 8.15
CA ALA A 90 8.21 -7.61 9.26
C ALA A 90 7.49 -8.63 10.16
N ILE A 91 7.44 -9.91 9.76
CA ILE A 91 6.90 -11.03 10.53
C ILE A 91 7.82 -12.26 10.41
N PRO A 92 7.71 -13.25 11.33
CA PRO A 92 8.49 -14.48 11.29
C PRO A 92 8.34 -15.28 9.98
N PRO A 93 9.30 -16.16 9.65
CA PRO A 93 9.22 -17.08 8.52
C PRO A 93 7.92 -17.89 8.46
N THR A 94 7.45 -18.16 7.25
CA THR A 94 6.27 -19.00 6.99
C THR A 94 6.67 -20.30 6.29
N SER A 95 5.71 -21.20 6.11
CA SER A 95 5.90 -22.44 5.35
C SER A 95 5.71 -22.27 3.82
N ASP A 96 5.44 -21.05 3.33
CA ASP A 96 5.24 -20.80 1.90
C ASP A 96 6.58 -20.54 1.19
N PRO A 97 7.12 -21.50 0.41
CA PRO A 97 8.45 -21.38 -0.18
C PRO A 97 8.58 -20.21 -1.14
N VAL A 98 7.50 -19.82 -1.83
CA VAL A 98 7.51 -18.69 -2.78
C VAL A 98 7.69 -17.38 -2.03
N THR A 99 6.91 -17.16 -0.97
CA THR A 99 7.07 -15.96 -0.12
C THR A 99 8.48 -15.90 0.48
N GLU A 100 9.03 -17.03 0.92
CA GLU A 100 10.37 -17.11 1.50
C GLU A 100 11.47 -16.79 0.48
N GLU A 101 11.36 -17.27 -0.77
CA GLU A 101 12.29 -16.97 -1.86
C GLU A 101 12.45 -15.46 -2.10
N PHE A 102 11.34 -14.72 -2.00
CA PHE A 102 11.35 -13.29 -2.20
C PHE A 102 11.71 -12.46 -0.96
N SER A 103 11.88 -13.09 0.21
CA SER A 103 12.15 -12.39 1.48
C SER A 103 13.60 -11.91 1.59
N ARG A 104 13.80 -10.59 1.65
CA ARG A 104 15.13 -9.97 1.77
C ARG A 104 15.15 -8.88 2.84
N GLU A 105 16.31 -8.69 3.45
CA GLU A 105 16.49 -7.75 4.57
C GLU A 105 16.17 -6.29 4.21
N ARG A 106 16.51 -5.87 2.99
CA ARG A 106 16.37 -4.49 2.51
C ARG A 106 15.40 -4.38 1.34
N ARG A 107 14.44 -5.31 1.25
CA ARG A 107 13.38 -5.29 0.23
C ARG A 107 12.07 -4.79 0.82
N GLY A 108 11.50 -3.77 0.19
CA GLY A 108 10.13 -3.37 0.44
C GLY A 108 9.15 -4.22 -0.37
N ALA A 109 7.89 -4.24 0.04
CA ALA A 109 6.81 -4.88 -0.73
C ALA A 109 5.69 -3.88 -1.03
N VAL A 110 5.14 -3.95 -2.24
CA VAL A 110 4.00 -3.18 -2.70
C VAL A 110 2.90 -4.14 -3.11
N LEU A 111 1.77 -4.12 -2.41
CA LEU A 111 0.55 -4.78 -2.89
C LEU A 111 -0.20 -3.80 -3.78
N LEU A 112 -0.58 -4.22 -4.98
CA LEU A 112 -1.35 -3.41 -5.93
C LEU A 112 -2.67 -4.09 -6.30
N TYR A 113 -3.76 -3.33 -6.19
CA TYR A 113 -5.12 -3.75 -6.48
C TYR A 113 -5.75 -2.75 -7.46
N PRO A 114 -5.92 -3.12 -8.73
CA PRO A 114 -6.81 -2.42 -9.63
C PRO A 114 -8.25 -2.64 -9.17
N VAL A 115 -8.95 -1.54 -8.88
CA VAL A 115 -10.33 -1.56 -8.40
C VAL A 115 -11.23 -0.91 -9.42
N ILE A 116 -12.34 -1.58 -9.73
CA ILE A 116 -13.44 -1.03 -10.52
C ILE A 116 -14.68 -0.87 -9.63
N GLU A 117 -15.51 0.12 -9.91
CA GLU A 117 -16.75 0.36 -9.17
C GLU A 117 -17.98 -0.16 -9.94
N GLU A 118 -17.88 -0.14 -11.27
CA GLU A 118 -18.87 -0.63 -12.21
C GLU A 118 -18.77 -2.15 -12.45
N GLU A 119 -19.77 -2.71 -13.13
CA GLU A 119 -19.70 -4.09 -13.60
C GLU A 119 -18.60 -4.25 -14.67
N PRO A 120 -17.84 -5.36 -14.65
CA PRO A 120 -16.83 -5.65 -15.67
C PRO A 120 -17.34 -5.50 -17.10
N SER A 121 -18.55 -5.98 -17.40
CA SER A 121 -19.17 -5.91 -18.74
C SER A 121 -19.44 -4.49 -19.23
N ALA A 122 -19.58 -3.53 -18.32
CA ALA A 122 -19.82 -2.13 -18.63
C ALA A 122 -18.55 -1.37 -19.01
N VAL A 123 -17.41 -1.72 -18.40
CA VAL A 123 -16.16 -0.95 -18.52
C VAL A 123 -15.05 -1.67 -19.28
N MET A 124 -15.20 -2.98 -19.51
CA MET A 124 -14.23 -3.78 -20.27
C MET A 124 -14.58 -3.87 -21.74
N ARG A 125 -13.56 -3.73 -22.59
CA ARG A 125 -13.62 -3.91 -24.04
C ARG A 125 -12.37 -4.67 -24.48
N ASN A 126 -12.55 -5.80 -25.17
CA ASN A 126 -11.47 -6.62 -25.72
C ASN A 126 -10.38 -7.01 -24.69
N GLY A 127 -10.77 -7.30 -23.45
CA GLY A 127 -9.83 -7.64 -22.37
C GLY A 127 -9.10 -6.44 -21.76
N GLU A 128 -9.46 -5.21 -22.13
CA GLU A 128 -8.89 -3.99 -21.57
C GLU A 128 -9.93 -3.19 -20.80
N VAL A 129 -9.47 -2.40 -19.84
CA VAL A 129 -10.27 -1.41 -19.12
C VAL A 129 -9.59 -0.04 -19.22
N ALA A 130 -10.35 1.00 -19.55
CA ALA A 130 -9.81 2.35 -19.65
C ALA A 130 -9.42 2.89 -18.25
N PRO A 131 -8.31 3.63 -18.12
CA PRO A 131 -7.82 4.11 -16.81
C PRO A 131 -8.82 4.93 -16.01
N GLY A 132 -9.75 5.62 -16.68
CA GLY A 132 -10.79 6.42 -16.01
C GLY A 132 -11.75 5.59 -15.15
N HIS A 133 -11.86 4.28 -15.40
CA HIS A 133 -12.70 3.36 -14.65
C HIS A 133 -11.94 2.57 -13.57
N VAL A 134 -10.63 2.83 -13.41
CA VAL A 134 -9.78 2.05 -12.50
C VAL A 134 -9.19 2.93 -11.42
N ALA A 135 -9.48 2.61 -10.17
CA ALA A 135 -8.74 3.10 -9.02
C ALA A 135 -7.58 2.15 -8.70
N MET A 136 -6.35 2.64 -8.75
CA MET A 136 -5.17 1.88 -8.32
C MET A 136 -5.00 2.01 -6.81
N VAL A 137 -5.41 0.98 -6.07
CA VAL A 137 -5.25 0.93 -4.62
C VAL A 137 -4.02 0.11 -4.28
N PHE A 138 -3.22 0.56 -3.32
CA PHE A 138 -2.00 -0.13 -2.96
C PHE A 138 -1.75 -0.13 -1.44
N SER A 139 -0.89 -1.04 -1.00
CA SER A 139 -0.34 -1.06 0.36
C SER A 139 1.17 -1.20 0.27
N LEU A 140 1.90 -0.46 1.11
CA LEU A 140 3.36 -0.41 1.13
C LEU A 140 3.86 -0.97 2.46
N VAL A 141 4.81 -1.89 2.37
CA VAL A 141 5.54 -2.41 3.53
C VAL A 141 7.01 -2.11 3.30
N ALA A 142 7.57 -1.20 4.09
CA ALA A 142 9.00 -0.94 4.10
C ALA A 142 9.76 -2.14 4.70
N PRO A 143 11.04 -2.35 4.34
CA PRO A 143 11.87 -3.36 4.98
C PRO A 143 11.89 -3.17 6.49
N ALA A 144 11.80 -4.26 7.26
CA ALA A 144 11.85 -4.20 8.72
C ALA A 144 13.14 -3.55 9.24
N SER A 145 14.26 -3.74 8.54
CA SER A 145 15.56 -3.11 8.83
C SER A 145 15.54 -1.58 8.72
N ALA A 146 14.59 -1.00 7.96
CA ALA A 146 14.43 0.44 7.82
C ALA A 146 13.62 1.06 8.98
N VAL A 147 12.92 0.25 9.77
CA VAL A 147 12.11 0.70 10.91
C VAL A 147 13.04 1.05 12.08
N GLY A 148 13.22 2.35 12.35
CA GLY A 148 14.11 2.88 13.39
C GLY A 148 15.26 3.74 12.87
N ALA A 149 15.62 3.60 11.59
CA ALA A 149 16.62 4.46 10.93
C ALA A 149 16.02 5.75 10.36
N GLY A 150 14.72 5.74 10.03
CA GLY A 150 13.92 6.94 9.81
C GLY A 150 13.26 7.38 11.12
N ARG A 151 13.17 8.69 11.38
CA ARG A 151 12.44 9.22 12.55
C ARG A 151 11.09 8.52 12.66
N ALA A 152 10.71 8.11 13.87
CA ALA A 152 9.48 7.37 14.13
C ALA A 152 8.31 8.00 13.34
N PRO A 153 7.54 7.23 12.56
CA PRO A 153 6.45 7.77 11.75
C PRO A 153 5.32 8.39 12.59
N ILE A 154 5.38 8.20 13.91
CA ILE A 154 4.52 8.84 14.89
C ILE A 154 5.38 9.79 15.70
N THR A 155 5.16 11.09 15.49
CA THR A 155 5.64 12.14 16.38
C THR A 155 4.46 12.64 17.18
N PHE A 156 4.46 12.41 18.49
CA PHE A 156 3.53 13.09 19.39
C PHE A 156 3.99 14.54 19.51
N SER A 157 3.11 15.48 19.20
CA SER A 157 3.34 16.91 19.42
C SER A 157 2.22 17.44 20.31
N PRO A 158 2.55 18.19 21.37
CA PRO A 158 1.53 18.83 22.18
C PRO A 158 0.76 19.85 21.34
N ILE A 159 -0.56 19.89 21.51
CA ILE A 159 -1.46 20.85 20.84
C ILE A 159 -1.14 22.26 21.31
N ASP A 160 -0.82 22.42 22.59
CA ASP A 160 -0.39 23.67 23.20
C ASP A 160 1.12 23.63 23.47
N LYS A 161 1.85 24.53 22.80
CA LYS A 161 3.32 24.69 22.95
C LYS A 161 3.69 25.80 23.93
N SER A 162 2.72 26.53 24.49
CA SER A 162 2.96 27.60 25.46
C SER A 162 3.45 27.06 26.82
N ARG A 163 3.27 25.76 27.06
CA ARG A 163 3.68 25.05 28.27
C ARG A 163 4.58 23.86 27.94
N SER A 164 5.76 24.12 27.39
CA SER A 164 6.72 23.06 27.03
C SER A 164 7.17 22.21 28.22
N ASP A 165 7.13 22.78 29.43
CA ASP A 165 7.76 22.21 30.63
C ASP A 165 6.73 21.71 31.67
N SER A 166 5.43 21.66 31.32
CA SER A 166 4.41 21.14 32.24
C SER A 166 3.40 20.22 31.54
N PRO A 167 3.05 19.06 32.14
CA PRO A 167 2.03 18.18 31.60
C PRO A 167 0.64 18.84 31.65
N ILE A 168 -0.13 18.68 30.58
CA ILE A 168 -1.54 19.10 30.54
C ILE A 168 -2.39 17.92 31.02
N VAL A 169 -3.01 18.05 32.19
CA VAL A 169 -3.92 17.06 32.77
C VAL A 169 -5.33 17.66 32.77
N ASP A 170 -6.31 16.95 32.21
CA ASP A 170 -7.73 17.30 32.33
C ASP A 170 -8.21 16.91 33.73
N THR A 171 -8.68 17.89 34.51
CA THR A 171 -9.13 17.69 35.89
C THR A 171 -10.65 17.72 36.01
N THR A 172 -11.39 17.56 34.92
CA THR A 172 -12.86 17.48 34.98
C THR A 172 -13.33 16.05 35.18
N ALA A 173 -13.74 15.74 36.41
CA ALA A 173 -14.48 14.55 36.81
C ALA A 173 -15.95 14.91 37.08
#